data_AF-A0A7Y8STC9-F1
#
_entry.id   AF-A0A7Y8STC9-F1
#
_cell.length_a   1.000
_cell.length_b   1.000
_cell.length_c   1.000
_cell.angle_alpha   90.00
_cell.angle_beta   90.00
_cell.angle_gamma   90.00
#
_symmetry.space_group_name_H-M   'P 1'
#
loop_
_entity.id
_entity.type
_entity.pdbx_description
1 polymer ?
#
loop_
_entity_poly.entity_id
_entity_poly.type
_entity_poly.pdbx_seq_one_letter_code
_entity_poly.pdbx_strand_id
1 'polypeptide(L)'
;MPPRPAYRPDPRFARLGADFSDPVAPARFPVHLLRFRNQRWAERVGLDGLDAPEWEAAFARFDPLPDNMRTPLAMRYHGHQFRVYNPDIGDGRGFLYAQLRDGGGRLLDLATKGSGKTPYSRFGDGRLTLKGGVREALAAEMLEALGVNTSKVFSLFETGERLTRNDEPSPTRSSVLVRLSHSHIRFGTFQRLVYHERPDLIRVLIDHVVEEYYPELADREGEARAAALFEAIVHATARLAASWMAAGFVHGVLNTDNMVVTGESFDYGPWRFLPRSEPGFTAAYFDEMGLYAFGRQPEAASWNLAQLGGCFSLVCETAPLEAALKAYGDAYLDALRAAMFARLGLAPGDRTADLEFLQALFAWMTEAGAGWAQFFFDWRCGAASAARAAESPQAALYATDAFKPLRTAIERYAPVRPEHLANPLFGRARPPDMLIDEVEAIWDAIAARDDWSAFEDKIAEVRAWGAALGLAR
;
A
#
# COMPACT_ATOMS: atom_id res chain seq x y z
N MET A 1 -31.24 -2.57 -2.82
CA MET A 1 -30.27 -1.78 -3.62
C MET A 1 -30.70 -1.61 -5.09
N PRO A 2 -31.31 -0.46 -5.46
CA PRO A 2 -31.44 -0.04 -6.86
C PRO A 2 -30.06 0.38 -7.44
N PRO A 3 -29.74 0.06 -8.70
CA PRO A 3 -28.46 0.41 -9.30
C PRO A 3 -28.33 1.93 -9.47
N ARG A 4 -27.24 2.52 -8.95
CA ARG A 4 -26.90 3.93 -9.14
C ARG A 4 -26.05 4.11 -10.40
N PRO A 5 -26.14 5.24 -11.13
CA PRO A 5 -25.38 5.45 -12.38
C PRO A 5 -23.85 5.34 -12.24
N ALA A 6 -23.31 5.64 -11.07
CA ALA A 6 -21.87 5.54 -10.78
C ALA A 6 -21.42 4.12 -10.39
N TYR A 7 -22.34 3.23 -9.99
CA TYR A 7 -22.02 1.85 -9.65
C TYR A 7 -21.85 1.02 -10.94
N ARG A 8 -20.63 0.54 -11.17
CA ARG A 8 -20.26 -0.21 -12.37
C ARG A 8 -19.67 -1.57 -11.99
N PRO A 9 -20.50 -2.59 -11.71
CA PRO A 9 -20.00 -3.93 -11.39
C PRO A 9 -19.28 -4.55 -12.58
N ASP A 10 -18.15 -5.20 -12.35
CA ASP A 10 -17.42 -5.92 -13.39
C ASP A 10 -16.60 -7.09 -12.79
N PRO A 11 -17.25 -8.23 -12.46
CA PRO A 11 -16.60 -9.39 -11.86
C PRO A 11 -15.73 -10.15 -12.88
N ARG A 12 -14.51 -9.64 -13.12
CA ARG A 12 -13.55 -10.14 -14.12
C ARG A 12 -12.74 -11.34 -13.65
N PHE A 13 -12.33 -11.39 -12.38
CA PHE A 13 -11.45 -12.43 -11.84
C PHE A 13 -12.06 -13.83 -11.96
N ALA A 14 -13.38 -13.96 -11.80
CA ALA A 14 -14.09 -15.24 -11.94
C ALA A 14 -13.90 -15.90 -13.32
N ARG A 15 -13.52 -15.12 -14.36
CA ARG A 15 -13.23 -15.64 -15.71
C ARG A 15 -11.95 -16.48 -15.79
N LEU A 16 -11.03 -16.30 -14.84
CA LEU A 16 -9.80 -17.12 -14.76
C LEU A 16 -10.10 -18.59 -14.46
N GLY A 17 -11.24 -18.89 -13.83
CA GLY A 17 -11.68 -20.25 -13.53
C GLY A 17 -11.07 -20.86 -12.26
N ALA A 18 -11.40 -22.13 -12.03
CA ALA A 18 -11.16 -22.83 -10.75
C ALA A 18 -9.68 -23.17 -10.47
N ASP A 19 -8.79 -23.02 -11.45
CA ASP A 19 -7.35 -23.21 -11.22
C ASP A 19 -6.74 -22.11 -10.31
N PHE A 20 -7.39 -20.95 -10.23
CA PHE A 20 -6.88 -19.74 -9.56
C PHE A 20 -7.53 -19.44 -8.21
N SER A 21 -8.67 -20.08 -7.89
CA SER A 21 -9.38 -19.81 -6.64
C SER A 21 -10.36 -20.91 -6.26
N ASP A 22 -10.82 -20.89 -5.02
CA ASP A 22 -11.90 -21.73 -4.53
C ASP A 22 -13.10 -20.91 -4.06
N PRO A 23 -14.33 -21.35 -4.35
CA PRO A 23 -15.52 -20.78 -3.74
C PRO A 23 -15.49 -21.01 -2.23
N VAL A 24 -15.78 -19.96 -1.46
CA VAL A 24 -15.82 -20.01 0.01
C VAL A 24 -17.07 -19.32 0.55
N ALA A 25 -17.43 -19.67 1.78
CA ALA A 25 -18.52 -19.01 2.50
C ALA A 25 -17.96 -18.04 3.54
N PRO A 26 -18.56 -16.86 3.72
CA PRO A 26 -18.21 -15.96 4.81
C PRO A 26 -18.52 -16.60 6.17
N ALA A 27 -17.70 -16.28 7.18
CA ALA A 27 -18.07 -16.52 8.57
C ALA A 27 -19.29 -15.67 8.94
N ARG A 28 -20.08 -16.17 9.89
CA ARG A 28 -21.17 -15.42 10.51
C ARG A 28 -20.69 -14.88 11.84
N PHE A 29 -20.93 -13.59 12.07
CA PHE A 29 -20.48 -12.90 13.26
C PHE A 29 -21.68 -12.61 14.19
N PRO A 30 -21.48 -12.64 15.52
CA PRO A 30 -22.55 -12.37 16.47
C PRO A 30 -22.99 -10.90 16.47
N VAL A 31 -22.10 -9.97 16.09
CA VAL A 31 -22.37 -8.54 16.04
C VAL A 31 -21.73 -7.93 14.78
N HIS A 32 -22.29 -6.84 14.27
CA HIS A 32 -21.71 -6.02 13.21
C HIS A 32 -21.69 -4.54 13.62
N LEU A 33 -20.71 -4.13 14.46
CA LEU A 33 -20.57 -2.70 14.79
C LEU A 33 -19.67 -2.01 13.77
N LEU A 34 -20.22 -1.08 12.99
CA LEU A 34 -19.43 -0.31 12.04
C LEU A 34 -18.43 0.59 12.77
N ARG A 35 -17.14 0.44 12.48
CA ARG A 35 -16.06 1.25 13.07
C ARG A 35 -15.39 2.18 12.06
N PHE A 36 -15.45 1.84 10.77
CA PHE A 36 -14.94 2.70 9.72
C PHE A 36 -15.69 2.46 8.41
N ARG A 37 -16.09 3.54 7.74
CA ARG A 37 -16.68 3.55 6.40
C ARG A 37 -15.94 4.57 5.55
N ASN A 38 -15.36 4.14 4.43
CA ASN A 38 -14.66 5.04 3.52
C ASN A 38 -15.63 5.75 2.59
N GLN A 39 -16.32 6.77 3.11
CA GLN A 39 -17.37 7.47 2.35
C GLN A 39 -16.82 8.11 1.06
N ARG A 40 -15.61 8.68 1.09
CA ARG A 40 -14.95 9.27 -0.10
C ARG A 40 -14.81 8.25 -1.23
N TRP A 41 -14.38 7.03 -0.91
CA TRP A 41 -14.25 5.98 -1.92
C TRP A 41 -15.59 5.38 -2.30
N ALA A 42 -16.55 5.29 -1.38
CA ALA A 42 -17.92 4.86 -1.69
C ALA A 42 -18.58 5.76 -2.74
N GLU A 43 -18.37 7.09 -2.67
CA GLU A 43 -18.84 8.05 -3.67
C GLU A 43 -18.21 7.83 -5.05
N ARG A 44 -16.89 7.58 -5.10
CA ARG A 44 -16.15 7.33 -6.34
C ARG A 44 -16.60 6.07 -7.08
N VAL A 45 -17.18 5.10 -6.37
CA VAL A 45 -17.60 3.80 -6.90
C VAL A 45 -19.12 3.61 -6.91
N GLY A 46 -19.89 4.65 -6.54
CA GLY A 46 -21.35 4.65 -6.58
C GLY A 46 -22.06 3.81 -5.50
N LEU A 47 -21.40 3.58 -4.36
CA LEU A 47 -21.92 2.84 -3.20
C LEU A 47 -22.24 3.74 -1.99
N ASP A 48 -22.14 5.06 -2.18
CA ASP A 48 -22.23 6.11 -1.15
C ASP A 48 -23.57 6.22 -0.44
N GLY A 49 -24.66 5.79 -1.07
CA GLY A 49 -25.99 5.92 -0.47
C GLY A 49 -26.69 4.60 -0.21
N LEU A 50 -25.90 3.55 0.04
CA LEU A 50 -26.36 2.46 0.88
C LEU A 50 -26.58 2.98 2.30
N ASP A 51 -27.75 2.68 2.86
CA ASP A 51 -28.04 2.94 4.26
C ASP A 51 -27.28 1.99 5.20
N ALA A 52 -27.44 2.14 6.51
CA ALA A 52 -26.70 1.32 7.47
C ALA A 52 -27.01 -0.19 7.35
N PRO A 53 -28.29 -0.64 7.27
CA PRO A 53 -28.61 -2.04 7.00
C PRO A 53 -28.03 -2.57 5.68
N GLU A 54 -28.11 -1.81 4.58
CA GLU A 54 -27.57 -2.23 3.28
C GLU A 54 -26.04 -2.32 3.31
N TRP A 55 -25.36 -1.38 3.99
CA TRP A 55 -23.90 -1.40 4.15
C TRP A 55 -23.44 -2.58 5.01
N GLU A 56 -24.15 -2.89 6.10
CA GLU A 56 -23.89 -4.07 6.93
C GLU A 56 -24.07 -5.37 6.14
N ALA A 57 -25.17 -5.49 5.40
CA ALA A 57 -25.44 -6.66 4.56
C ALA A 57 -24.30 -6.88 3.55
N ALA A 58 -23.85 -5.83 2.86
CA ALA A 58 -22.80 -5.93 1.85
C ALA A 58 -21.40 -6.16 2.44
N PHE A 59 -21.02 -5.50 3.54
CA PHE A 59 -19.61 -5.43 3.98
C PHE A 59 -19.32 -6.04 5.35
N ALA A 60 -20.33 -6.54 6.06
CA ALA A 60 -20.15 -7.35 7.26
C ALA A 60 -20.66 -8.79 7.07
N ARG A 61 -21.78 -8.95 6.35
CA ARG A 61 -22.39 -10.27 6.07
C ARG A 61 -21.99 -10.84 4.71
N PHE A 62 -21.51 -9.97 3.80
CA PHE A 62 -21.11 -10.32 2.43
C PHE A 62 -22.26 -10.85 1.58
N ASP A 63 -23.45 -10.26 1.74
CA ASP A 63 -24.59 -10.50 0.86
C ASP A 63 -24.30 -9.90 -0.53
N PRO A 64 -24.29 -10.68 -1.62
CA PRO A 64 -23.79 -10.26 -2.93
C PRO A 64 -24.33 -8.90 -3.39
N LEU A 65 -23.42 -8.03 -3.84
CA LEU A 65 -23.82 -6.81 -4.52
C LEU A 65 -24.52 -7.12 -5.87
N PRO A 66 -25.46 -6.27 -6.32
CA PRO A 66 -26.14 -6.43 -7.61
C PRO A 66 -25.17 -6.63 -8.78
N ASP A 67 -25.50 -7.57 -9.66
CA ASP A 67 -24.72 -7.90 -10.88
C ASP A 67 -23.23 -8.22 -10.62
N ASN A 68 -22.91 -8.67 -9.41
CA ASN A 68 -21.55 -9.03 -8.99
C ASN A 68 -21.38 -10.53 -8.73
N MET A 69 -20.23 -10.92 -8.16
CA MET A 69 -19.96 -12.31 -7.79
C MET A 69 -20.99 -12.82 -6.78
N ARG A 70 -21.63 -13.96 -7.09
CA ARG A 70 -22.60 -14.61 -6.19
C ARG A 70 -21.94 -15.38 -5.04
N THR A 71 -20.74 -15.89 -5.29
CA THR A 71 -19.96 -16.68 -4.32
C THR A 71 -18.58 -16.05 -4.22
N PRO A 72 -18.12 -15.69 -3.00
CA PRO A 72 -16.77 -15.18 -2.81
C PRO A 72 -15.70 -16.22 -3.17
N LEU A 73 -14.52 -15.74 -3.58
CA LEU A 73 -13.43 -16.57 -4.08
C LEU A 73 -12.17 -16.38 -3.23
N ALA A 74 -11.68 -17.44 -2.60
CA ALA A 74 -10.37 -17.43 -1.95
C ALA A 74 -9.28 -17.72 -3.00
N MET A 75 -8.40 -16.75 -3.23
CA MET A 75 -7.35 -16.87 -4.26
C MET A 75 -6.25 -17.86 -3.85
N ARG A 76 -5.75 -18.58 -4.86
CA ARG A 76 -4.63 -19.51 -4.78
C ARG A 76 -3.32 -18.80 -5.11
N TYR A 77 -2.37 -18.84 -4.18
CA TYR A 77 -1.01 -18.34 -4.43
C TYR A 77 -0.03 -19.00 -3.45
N HIS A 78 1.23 -19.07 -3.86
CA HIS A 78 2.35 -19.44 -2.99
C HIS A 78 3.15 -18.17 -2.68
N GLY A 79 4.35 -18.28 -2.12
CA GLY A 79 5.18 -17.11 -1.88
C GLY A 79 6.56 -17.48 -1.36
N HIS A 80 7.53 -16.61 -1.54
CA HIS A 80 8.76 -16.65 -0.79
C HIS A 80 8.59 -15.81 0.47
N GLN A 81 8.44 -16.47 1.61
CA GLN A 81 8.36 -15.83 2.92
C GLN A 81 9.76 -15.73 3.51
N PHE A 82 10.23 -14.51 3.75
CA PHE A 82 11.61 -14.26 4.22
C PHE A 82 12.66 -14.96 3.35
N ARG A 83 12.50 -14.84 2.02
CA ARG A 83 13.32 -15.48 0.97
C ARG A 83 13.23 -17.01 0.88
N VAL A 84 12.37 -17.68 1.66
CA VAL A 84 12.15 -19.13 1.60
C VAL A 84 10.82 -19.42 0.92
N TYR A 85 10.83 -20.29 -0.10
CA TYR A 85 9.61 -20.70 -0.78
C TYR A 85 8.67 -21.44 0.17
N ASN A 86 7.42 -21.04 0.21
CA ASN A 86 6.36 -21.65 0.97
C ASN A 86 5.16 -21.95 0.04
N PRO A 87 4.87 -23.24 -0.25
CA PRO A 87 3.72 -23.63 -1.05
C PRO A 87 2.40 -23.59 -0.26
N ASP A 88 2.46 -23.52 1.07
CA ASP A 88 1.28 -23.58 1.94
C ASP A 88 0.80 -22.16 2.30
N ILE A 89 0.36 -21.41 1.29
CA ILE A 89 -0.27 -20.08 1.45
C ILE A 89 -1.62 -20.03 0.70
N GLY A 90 -2.00 -18.91 0.09
CA GLY A 90 -3.35 -18.59 -0.37
C GLY A 90 -4.10 -17.67 0.58
N ASP A 91 -5.31 -17.26 0.19
CA ASP A 91 -6.16 -16.35 0.98
C ASP A 91 -6.65 -17.03 2.27
N GLY A 92 -5.82 -17.06 3.31
CA GLY A 92 -6.07 -17.84 4.53
C GLY A 92 -7.04 -17.23 5.55
N ARG A 93 -7.45 -15.98 5.38
CA ARG A 93 -8.37 -15.28 6.30
C ARG A 93 -9.23 -14.24 5.60
N GLY A 94 -9.50 -14.45 4.31
CA GLY A 94 -10.10 -13.46 3.43
C GLY A 94 -10.52 -14.11 2.13
N PHE A 95 -11.15 -13.32 1.26
CA PHE A 95 -11.53 -13.72 -0.09
C PHE A 95 -11.79 -12.47 -0.93
N LEU A 96 -11.73 -12.61 -2.26
CA LEU A 96 -12.31 -11.64 -3.17
C LEU A 96 -13.83 -11.74 -3.11
N TYR A 97 -14.49 -10.64 -2.79
CA TYR A 97 -15.92 -10.58 -2.55
C TYR A 97 -16.68 -9.93 -3.71
N ALA A 98 -16.18 -8.83 -4.26
CA ALA A 98 -16.80 -8.14 -5.39
C ALA A 98 -15.74 -7.43 -6.25
N GLN A 99 -16.09 -7.11 -7.50
CA GLN A 99 -15.28 -6.24 -8.35
C GLN A 99 -16.15 -5.20 -9.08
N LEU A 100 -15.62 -3.99 -9.23
CA LEU A 100 -16.30 -2.87 -9.86
C LEU A 100 -15.30 -1.93 -10.53
N ARG A 101 -15.76 -0.97 -11.33
CA ARG A 101 -14.92 0.06 -11.93
C ARG A 101 -15.10 1.41 -11.23
N ASP A 102 -14.01 2.14 -11.03
CA ASP A 102 -14.07 3.54 -10.60
C ASP A 102 -14.46 4.49 -11.76
N GLY A 103 -14.58 5.78 -11.45
CA GLY A 103 -14.92 6.81 -12.44
C GLY A 103 -13.91 6.94 -13.60
N GLY A 104 -12.67 6.47 -13.43
CA GLY A 104 -11.65 6.41 -14.48
C GLY A 104 -11.67 5.10 -15.29
N GLY A 105 -12.59 4.19 -14.99
CA GLY A 105 -12.70 2.88 -15.65
C GLY A 105 -11.75 1.83 -15.10
N ARG A 106 -10.97 2.15 -14.05
CA ARG A 106 -10.03 1.22 -13.43
C ARG A 106 -10.79 0.14 -12.66
N LEU A 107 -10.45 -1.12 -12.90
CA LEU A 107 -11.02 -2.25 -12.15
C LEU A 107 -10.52 -2.20 -10.69
N LEU A 108 -11.43 -2.38 -9.74
CA LEU A 108 -11.15 -2.42 -8.32
C LEU A 108 -11.74 -3.70 -7.70
N ASP A 109 -10.92 -4.32 -6.86
CA ASP A 109 -11.25 -5.46 -6.03
C ASP A 109 -11.76 -5.00 -4.68
N LEU A 110 -12.90 -5.54 -4.26
CA LEU A 110 -13.35 -5.56 -2.87
C LEU A 110 -12.98 -6.94 -2.29
N ALA A 111 -11.84 -7.04 -1.62
CA ALA A 111 -11.40 -8.26 -0.96
C ALA A 111 -11.43 -8.10 0.56
N THR A 112 -11.56 -9.21 1.28
CA THR A 112 -11.83 -9.19 2.71
C THR A 112 -10.63 -9.63 3.54
N LYS A 113 -10.63 -9.28 4.83
CA LYS A 113 -9.68 -9.75 5.83
C LYS A 113 -10.40 -9.97 7.16
N GLY A 114 -10.18 -11.12 7.78
CA GLY A 114 -10.89 -11.58 8.99
C GLY A 114 -12.25 -12.21 8.72
N SER A 115 -12.58 -12.55 7.48
CA SER A 115 -13.93 -12.97 7.06
C SER A 115 -14.21 -14.47 7.21
N GLY A 116 -13.34 -15.22 7.88
CA GLY A 116 -13.53 -16.65 8.11
C GLY A 116 -12.37 -17.52 7.66
N LYS A 117 -12.49 -18.82 7.96
CA LYS A 117 -11.55 -19.82 7.45
C LYS A 117 -11.83 -20.11 5.98
N THR A 118 -10.76 -20.40 5.27
CA THR A 118 -10.76 -20.88 3.88
C THR A 118 -9.93 -22.16 3.82
N PRO A 119 -9.86 -22.84 2.67
CA PRO A 119 -8.92 -23.95 2.47
C PRO A 119 -7.45 -23.58 2.75
N TYR A 120 -7.12 -22.28 2.74
CA TYR A 120 -5.77 -21.73 2.87
C TYR A 120 -5.44 -21.26 4.29
N SER A 121 -6.36 -21.42 5.26
CA SER A 121 -6.15 -20.95 6.63
C SER A 121 -5.05 -21.69 7.38
N ARG A 122 -4.64 -22.88 6.92
CA ARG A 122 -3.75 -23.78 7.67
C ARG A 122 -4.26 -23.96 9.10
N PHE A 123 -3.46 -23.59 10.09
CA PHE A 123 -3.80 -23.63 11.52
C PHE A 123 -4.44 -22.34 12.04
N GLY A 124 -4.54 -21.29 11.22
CA GLY A 124 -5.15 -20.01 11.57
C GLY A 124 -6.66 -20.12 11.79
N ASP A 125 -7.20 -19.20 12.59
CA ASP A 125 -8.64 -19.12 12.89
C ASP A 125 -9.46 -18.37 11.81
N GLY A 126 -8.78 -17.77 10.83
CA GLY A 126 -9.42 -16.97 9.79
C GLY A 126 -9.94 -15.61 10.26
N ARG A 127 -9.51 -15.14 11.44
CA ARG A 127 -9.98 -13.89 12.06
C ARG A 127 -8.92 -12.78 12.00
N LEU A 128 -9.40 -11.54 12.09
CA LEU A 128 -8.60 -10.33 12.20
C LEU A 128 -8.86 -9.70 13.57
N THR A 129 -7.81 -9.28 14.27
CA THR A 129 -7.96 -8.53 15.51
C THR A 129 -8.43 -7.12 15.20
N LEU A 130 -9.21 -6.49 16.07
CA LEU A 130 -9.66 -5.12 15.89
C LEU A 130 -8.47 -4.16 15.78
N LYS A 131 -7.40 -4.39 16.56
CA LYS A 131 -6.13 -3.66 16.45
C LYS A 131 -5.54 -3.76 15.04
N GLY A 132 -5.54 -4.95 14.45
CA GLY A 132 -5.08 -5.16 13.08
C GLY A 132 -5.88 -4.34 12.06
N GLY A 133 -7.21 -4.31 12.17
CA GLY A 133 -8.09 -3.50 11.32
C GLY A 133 -7.85 -1.99 11.48
N VAL A 134 -7.70 -1.51 12.71
CA VAL A 134 -7.40 -0.09 13.01
C VAL A 134 -6.04 0.31 12.43
N ARG A 135 -5.01 -0.48 12.64
CA ARG A 135 -3.65 -0.23 12.12
C ARG A 135 -3.63 -0.22 10.59
N GLU A 136 -4.39 -1.10 9.94
CA GLU A 136 -4.51 -1.14 8.49
C GLU A 136 -5.22 0.11 7.94
N ALA A 137 -6.26 0.62 8.61
CA ALA A 137 -6.91 1.87 8.22
C ALA A 137 -5.98 3.09 8.35
N LEU A 138 -5.24 3.20 9.47
CA LEU A 138 -4.29 4.30 9.70
C LEU A 138 -3.15 4.31 8.66
N ALA A 139 -2.58 3.14 8.35
CA ALA A 139 -1.55 3.02 7.33
C ALA A 139 -2.05 3.42 5.94
N ALA A 140 -3.19 2.87 5.52
CA ALA A 140 -3.75 3.11 4.19
C ALA A 140 -4.06 4.60 3.96
N GLU A 141 -4.66 5.28 4.94
CA GLU A 141 -4.98 6.70 4.84
C GLU A 141 -3.72 7.58 4.80
N MET A 142 -2.71 7.29 5.64
CA MET A 142 -1.47 8.07 5.64
C MET A 142 -0.66 7.87 4.37
N LEU A 143 -0.55 6.62 3.88
CA LEU A 143 0.10 6.32 2.61
C LEU A 143 -0.58 7.03 1.43
N GLU A 144 -1.91 7.05 1.41
CA GLU A 144 -2.66 7.78 0.37
C GLU A 144 -2.41 9.30 0.46
N ALA A 145 -2.43 9.87 1.66
CA ALA A 145 -2.14 11.29 1.88
C ALA A 145 -0.72 11.68 1.43
N LEU A 146 0.24 10.76 1.56
CA LEU A 146 1.63 10.95 1.14
C LEU A 146 1.88 10.63 -0.34
N GLY A 147 0.84 10.24 -1.10
CA GLY A 147 0.92 10.00 -2.54
C GLY A 147 1.40 8.60 -2.95
N VAL A 148 1.40 7.63 -2.03
CA VAL A 148 1.72 6.23 -2.33
C VAL A 148 0.55 5.58 -3.06
N ASN A 149 0.83 4.84 -4.13
CA ASN A 149 -0.17 3.97 -4.76
C ASN A 149 -0.48 2.82 -3.81
N THR A 150 -1.64 2.88 -3.16
CA THR A 150 -1.90 2.10 -1.95
C THR A 150 -3.35 1.63 -1.90
N SER A 151 -3.57 0.40 -1.44
CA SER A 151 -4.90 -0.12 -1.14
C SER A 151 -5.62 0.74 -0.10
N LYS A 152 -6.95 0.66 -0.07
CA LYS A 152 -7.80 1.37 0.90
C LYS A 152 -8.50 0.40 1.80
N VAL A 153 -8.68 0.78 3.06
CA VAL A 153 -9.77 0.21 3.85
C VAL A 153 -11.07 0.83 3.36
N PHE A 154 -12.02 0.00 2.94
CA PHE A 154 -13.33 0.42 2.46
C PHE A 154 -14.37 0.38 3.58
N SER A 155 -14.36 -0.69 4.36
CA SER A 155 -15.22 -0.87 5.53
C SER A 155 -14.52 -1.69 6.61
N LEU A 156 -14.77 -1.36 7.88
CA LEU A 156 -14.32 -2.11 9.05
C LEU A 156 -15.48 -2.29 10.02
N PHE A 157 -15.79 -3.54 10.34
CA PHE A 157 -16.78 -3.91 11.33
C PHE A 157 -16.12 -4.68 12.47
N GLU A 158 -16.51 -4.37 13.70
CA GLU A 158 -16.24 -5.25 14.85
C GLU A 158 -17.24 -6.39 14.86
N THR A 159 -16.75 -7.61 15.10
CA THR A 159 -17.56 -8.82 14.95
C THR A 159 -18.13 -9.33 16.28
N GLY A 160 -17.66 -8.81 17.42
CA GLY A 160 -18.08 -9.23 18.76
C GLY A 160 -17.47 -10.54 19.27
N GLU A 161 -16.62 -11.21 18.48
CA GLU A 161 -15.87 -12.38 18.95
C GLU A 161 -14.66 -11.95 19.81
N ARG A 162 -14.26 -12.84 20.72
CA ARG A 162 -13.07 -12.67 21.57
C ARG A 162 -11.98 -13.63 21.08
N LEU A 163 -10.83 -13.10 20.69
CA LEU A 163 -9.73 -13.86 20.12
C LEU A 163 -8.63 -14.06 21.15
N THR A 164 -7.97 -15.21 21.10
CA THR A 164 -6.73 -15.47 21.83
C THR A 164 -5.54 -15.29 20.90
N ARG A 165 -4.59 -14.48 21.31
CA ARG A 165 -3.37 -14.10 20.58
C ARG A 165 -2.19 -14.08 21.54
N ASN A 166 -1.00 -14.37 21.01
CA ASN A 166 0.23 -14.39 21.80
C ASN A 166 1.01 -13.07 21.68
N ASP A 167 0.68 -12.25 20.69
CA ASP A 167 1.34 -11.00 20.31
C ASP A 167 0.53 -9.75 20.71
N GLU A 168 -0.65 -9.92 21.31
CA GLU A 168 -1.44 -8.83 21.90
C GLU A 168 -2.23 -9.29 23.14
N PRO A 169 -2.59 -8.37 24.06
CA PRO A 169 -3.36 -8.71 25.27
C PRO A 169 -4.65 -9.46 24.93
N SER A 170 -4.81 -10.65 25.53
CA SER A 170 -5.96 -11.52 25.30
C SER A 170 -6.90 -11.58 26.51
N PRO A 171 -8.22 -11.78 26.30
CA PRO A 171 -8.90 -11.88 25.01
C PRO A 171 -8.99 -10.53 24.29
N THR A 172 -8.60 -10.49 23.02
CA THR A 172 -8.69 -9.29 22.17
C THR A 172 -9.97 -9.26 21.35
N ARG A 173 -10.40 -8.06 20.95
CA ARG A 173 -11.57 -7.83 20.10
C ARG A 173 -11.25 -8.20 18.66
N SER A 174 -12.26 -8.62 17.93
CA SER A 174 -12.15 -9.07 16.54
C SER A 174 -12.83 -8.10 15.58
N SER A 175 -12.39 -8.10 14.34
CA SER A 175 -12.98 -7.32 13.26
C SER A 175 -12.99 -8.09 11.95
N VAL A 176 -13.78 -7.58 11.03
CA VAL A 176 -13.75 -7.94 9.62
C VAL A 176 -13.62 -6.67 8.80
N LEU A 177 -12.76 -6.73 7.79
CA LEU A 177 -12.38 -5.61 6.95
C LEU A 177 -12.64 -5.93 5.49
N VAL A 178 -13.08 -4.92 4.74
CA VAL A 178 -13.12 -4.93 3.28
C VAL A 178 -12.07 -3.93 2.78
N ARG A 179 -11.16 -4.42 1.95
CA ARG A 179 -10.12 -3.66 1.26
C ARG A 179 -10.59 -3.36 -0.15
N LEU A 180 -10.38 -2.13 -0.59
CA LEU A 180 -10.53 -1.69 -1.98
C LEU A 180 -9.13 -1.55 -2.59
N SER A 181 -8.84 -2.33 -3.62
CA SER A 181 -7.52 -2.38 -4.27
C SER A 181 -7.67 -2.39 -5.78
N HIS A 182 -6.62 -1.99 -6.51
CA HIS A 182 -6.63 -2.18 -7.96
C HIS A 182 -6.56 -3.66 -8.36
N SER A 183 -5.79 -4.47 -7.62
CA SER A 183 -5.69 -5.91 -7.86
C SER A 183 -5.23 -6.66 -6.62
N HIS A 184 -5.68 -7.90 -6.45
CA HIS A 184 -5.14 -8.88 -5.51
C HIS A 184 -4.30 -9.98 -6.19
N ILE A 185 -3.99 -9.86 -7.49
CA ILE A 185 -3.10 -10.79 -8.18
C ILE A 185 -1.65 -10.50 -7.77
N ARG A 186 -1.01 -11.52 -7.21
CA ARG A 186 0.29 -11.39 -6.52
C ARG A 186 1.39 -12.03 -7.35
N PHE A 187 2.65 -11.70 -7.05
CA PHE A 187 3.78 -12.44 -7.64
C PHE A 187 3.69 -13.93 -7.23
N GLY A 188 3.22 -14.18 -6.01
CA GLY A 188 2.87 -15.51 -5.50
C GLY A 188 1.87 -16.31 -6.35
N THR A 189 0.97 -15.64 -7.08
CA THR A 189 0.02 -16.31 -7.98
C THR A 189 0.75 -16.98 -9.14
N PHE A 190 1.74 -16.30 -9.73
CA PHE A 190 2.62 -16.86 -10.77
C PHE A 190 3.51 -17.96 -10.22
N GLN A 191 4.11 -17.74 -9.05
CA GLN A 191 5.00 -18.71 -8.39
C GLN A 191 4.33 -20.05 -8.09
N ARG A 192 3.01 -20.04 -7.83
CA ARG A 192 2.23 -21.27 -7.69
C ARG A 192 2.14 -22.05 -9.00
N LEU A 193 1.91 -21.36 -10.11
CA LEU A 193 1.77 -22.00 -11.43
C LEU A 193 3.09 -22.63 -11.89
N VAL A 194 4.21 -21.99 -11.55
CA VAL A 194 5.56 -22.56 -11.76
C VAL A 194 5.73 -23.87 -11.00
N TYR A 195 5.36 -23.91 -9.72
CA TYR A 195 5.47 -25.11 -8.89
C TYR A 195 4.66 -26.30 -9.43
N HIS A 196 3.54 -26.03 -10.08
CA HIS A 196 2.72 -27.05 -10.73
C HIS A 196 3.06 -27.28 -12.21
N GLU A 197 4.12 -26.64 -12.73
CA GLU A 197 4.57 -26.77 -14.12
C GLU A 197 3.44 -26.43 -15.14
N ARG A 198 2.72 -25.33 -14.92
CA ARG A 198 1.57 -24.89 -15.74
C ARG A 198 1.85 -23.63 -16.58
N PRO A 199 2.73 -23.70 -17.61
CA PRO A 199 2.99 -22.57 -18.50
C PRO A 199 1.75 -22.16 -19.33
N ASP A 200 0.80 -23.07 -19.53
CA ASP A 200 -0.50 -22.79 -20.12
C ASP A 200 -1.31 -21.79 -19.27
N LEU A 201 -1.37 -22.01 -17.95
CA LEU A 201 -2.06 -21.11 -17.03
C LEU A 201 -1.32 -19.80 -16.80
N ILE A 202 0.01 -19.79 -16.91
CA ILE A 202 0.78 -18.54 -16.85
C ILE A 202 0.37 -17.62 -18.02
N ARG A 203 0.20 -18.17 -19.24
CA ARG A 203 -0.29 -17.37 -20.39
C ARG A 203 -1.69 -16.81 -20.14
N VAL A 204 -2.61 -17.64 -19.63
CA VAL A 204 -3.96 -17.20 -19.23
C VAL A 204 -3.91 -16.06 -18.22
N LEU A 205 -3.04 -16.15 -17.21
CA LEU A 205 -2.89 -15.12 -16.19
C LEU A 205 -2.28 -13.83 -16.77
N ILE A 206 -1.29 -13.93 -17.66
CA ILE A 206 -0.71 -12.78 -18.38
C ILE A 206 -1.78 -12.06 -19.18
N ASP A 207 -2.58 -12.80 -19.95
CA ASP A 207 -3.64 -12.23 -20.78
C ASP A 207 -4.67 -11.48 -19.93
N HIS A 208 -5.10 -12.08 -18.81
CA HIS A 208 -6.00 -11.42 -17.87
C HIS A 208 -5.39 -10.16 -17.25
N VAL A 209 -4.11 -10.22 -16.85
CA VAL A 209 -3.43 -9.07 -16.25
C VAL A 209 -3.27 -7.93 -17.25
N VAL A 210 -2.98 -8.24 -18.52
CA VAL A 210 -2.91 -7.24 -19.59
C VAL A 210 -4.29 -6.65 -19.88
N GLU A 211 -5.33 -7.47 -20.02
CA GLU A 211 -6.69 -6.99 -20.31
C GLU A 211 -7.19 -6.00 -19.25
N GLU A 212 -6.96 -6.32 -17.96
CA GLU A 212 -7.60 -5.57 -16.87
C GLU A 212 -6.73 -4.47 -16.26
N TYR A 213 -5.40 -4.62 -16.29
CA TYR A 213 -4.48 -3.74 -15.54
C TYR A 213 -3.45 -3.03 -16.41
N TYR A 214 -3.16 -3.55 -17.61
CA TYR A 214 -2.19 -2.97 -18.54
C TYR A 214 -2.73 -2.94 -19.98
N PRO A 215 -3.90 -2.33 -20.23
CA PRO A 215 -4.57 -2.37 -21.53
C PRO A 215 -3.75 -1.71 -22.66
N GLU A 216 -2.78 -0.85 -22.33
CA GLU A 216 -1.82 -0.30 -23.27
C GLU A 216 -0.93 -1.37 -23.94
N LEU A 217 -0.88 -2.58 -23.38
CA LEU A 217 -0.14 -3.72 -23.91
C LEU A 217 -1.00 -4.70 -24.72
N ALA A 218 -2.29 -4.41 -24.93
CA ALA A 218 -3.24 -5.33 -25.58
C ALA A 218 -2.80 -5.75 -27.00
N ASP A 219 -2.14 -4.86 -27.74
CA ASP A 219 -1.65 -5.12 -29.11
C ASP A 219 -0.39 -6.00 -29.16
N ARG A 220 0.20 -6.36 -28.01
CA ARG A 220 1.29 -7.35 -27.94
C ARG A 220 0.70 -8.74 -27.84
N GLU A 221 1.40 -9.76 -28.32
CA GLU A 221 0.96 -11.16 -28.25
C GLU A 221 2.12 -12.08 -27.81
N GLY A 222 1.76 -13.28 -27.34
CA GLY A 222 2.72 -14.34 -27.02
C GLY A 222 3.85 -13.89 -26.08
N GLU A 223 5.09 -14.24 -26.43
CA GLU A 223 6.26 -13.89 -25.62
C GLU A 223 6.51 -12.38 -25.54
N ALA A 224 6.20 -11.62 -26.60
CA ALA A 224 6.35 -10.17 -26.61
C ALA A 224 5.39 -9.51 -25.60
N ARG A 225 4.18 -10.05 -25.43
CA ARG A 225 3.25 -9.63 -24.37
C ARG A 225 3.80 -9.95 -22.99
N ALA A 226 4.33 -11.16 -22.79
CA ALA A 226 4.90 -11.58 -21.52
C ALA A 226 6.08 -10.68 -21.10
N ALA A 227 7.02 -10.43 -22.02
CA ALA A 227 8.15 -9.54 -21.80
C ALA A 227 7.71 -8.10 -21.46
N ALA A 228 6.78 -7.54 -22.25
CA ALA A 228 6.28 -6.18 -22.04
C ALA A 228 5.51 -6.05 -20.71
N LEU A 229 4.72 -7.06 -20.33
CA LEU A 229 4.05 -7.07 -19.05
C LEU A 229 5.06 -7.12 -17.89
N PHE A 230 6.07 -7.98 -17.99
CA PHE A 230 7.10 -8.05 -16.95
C PHE A 230 7.83 -6.72 -16.77
N GLU A 231 8.21 -6.07 -17.88
CA GLU A 231 8.79 -4.71 -17.87
C GLU A 231 7.85 -3.69 -17.19
N ALA A 232 6.56 -3.70 -17.53
CA ALA A 232 5.58 -2.82 -16.91
C ALA A 232 5.46 -3.04 -15.38
N ILE A 233 5.48 -4.30 -14.93
CA ILE A 233 5.47 -4.67 -13.50
C ILE A 233 6.76 -4.20 -12.81
N VAL A 234 7.93 -4.32 -13.46
CA VAL A 234 9.21 -3.79 -12.95
C VAL A 234 9.10 -2.29 -12.70
N HIS A 235 8.61 -1.52 -13.68
CA HIS A 235 8.44 -0.07 -13.53
C HIS A 235 7.40 0.29 -12.47
N ALA A 236 6.28 -0.44 -12.37
CA ALA A 236 5.28 -0.23 -11.34
C ALA A 236 5.83 -0.48 -9.94
N THR A 237 6.62 -1.54 -9.78
CA THR A 237 7.26 -1.91 -8.51
C THR A 237 8.38 -0.92 -8.13
N ALA A 238 9.15 -0.41 -9.10
CA ALA A 238 10.12 0.65 -8.87
C ALA A 238 9.46 1.94 -8.34
N ARG A 239 8.31 2.32 -8.92
CA ARG A 239 7.50 3.46 -8.43
C ARG A 239 6.97 3.23 -7.03
N LEU A 240 6.50 2.02 -6.73
CA LEU A 240 6.04 1.63 -5.40
C LEU A 240 7.15 1.75 -4.37
N ALA A 241 8.31 1.12 -4.61
CA ALA A 241 9.46 1.17 -3.72
C ALA A 241 9.92 2.61 -3.46
N ALA A 242 10.07 3.42 -4.51
CA ALA A 242 10.41 4.84 -4.40
C ALA A 242 9.41 5.63 -3.55
N SER A 243 8.10 5.36 -3.71
CA SER A 243 7.06 6.03 -2.94
C SER A 243 7.07 5.65 -1.45
N TRP A 244 7.39 4.40 -1.10
CA TRP A 244 7.62 4.02 0.30
C TRP A 244 8.80 4.78 0.90
N MET A 245 9.90 4.88 0.17
CA MET A 245 11.07 5.64 0.61
C MET A 245 10.70 7.11 0.85
N ALA A 246 10.02 7.76 -0.10
CA ALA A 246 9.61 9.16 0.03
C ALA A 246 8.61 9.40 1.17
N ALA A 247 7.74 8.44 1.44
CA ALA A 247 6.82 8.47 2.58
C ALA A 247 7.52 8.22 3.93
N GLY A 248 8.75 7.71 3.94
CA GLY A 248 9.40 7.23 5.16
C GLY A 248 8.71 6.01 5.75
N PHE A 249 8.10 5.18 4.91
CA PHE A 249 7.32 4.02 5.30
C PHE A 249 8.17 2.75 5.25
N VAL A 250 8.07 1.94 6.31
CA VAL A 250 8.66 0.60 6.38
C VAL A 250 7.53 -0.42 6.44
N HIS A 251 7.40 -1.23 5.39
CA HIS A 251 6.34 -2.22 5.26
C HIS A 251 6.48 -3.38 6.26
N GLY A 252 7.72 -3.80 6.51
CA GLY A 252 8.08 -4.84 7.49
C GLY A 252 7.92 -6.29 7.02
N VAL A 253 7.19 -6.57 5.93
CA VAL A 253 7.03 -7.94 5.39
C VAL A 253 6.88 -7.90 3.87
N LEU A 254 8.00 -7.75 3.16
CA LEU A 254 8.05 -7.70 1.69
C LEU A 254 8.27 -9.08 1.07
N ASN A 255 7.44 -10.04 1.45
CA ASN A 255 7.41 -11.35 0.80
C ASN A 255 6.79 -11.24 -0.60
N THR A 256 7.06 -12.19 -1.50
CA THR A 256 6.50 -12.15 -2.86
C THR A 256 4.98 -12.34 -2.90
N ASP A 257 4.38 -12.94 -1.86
CA ASP A 257 2.93 -12.99 -1.66
C ASP A 257 2.33 -11.66 -1.16
N ASN A 258 3.14 -10.65 -0.88
CA ASN A 258 2.73 -9.28 -0.54
C ASN A 258 3.09 -8.26 -1.63
N MET A 259 3.46 -8.73 -2.82
CA MET A 259 3.70 -7.89 -4.00
C MET A 259 2.62 -8.16 -5.04
N VAL A 260 1.88 -7.13 -5.45
CA VAL A 260 0.85 -7.22 -6.51
C VAL A 260 1.38 -6.74 -7.84
N VAL A 261 0.85 -7.31 -8.92
CA VAL A 261 1.28 -7.01 -10.29
C VAL A 261 1.08 -5.55 -10.68
N THR A 262 0.22 -4.80 -10.00
CA THR A 262 -0.08 -3.39 -10.29
C THR A 262 0.86 -2.39 -9.59
N GLY A 263 1.81 -2.86 -8.78
CA GLY A 263 2.66 -1.97 -7.98
C GLY A 263 1.87 -1.13 -6.98
N GLU A 264 0.82 -1.70 -6.39
CA GLU A 264 0.05 -1.11 -5.29
C GLU A 264 0.55 -1.65 -3.94
N SER A 265 0.70 -0.78 -2.94
CA SER A 265 1.01 -1.19 -1.57
C SER A 265 -0.23 -1.83 -0.93
N PHE A 266 -0.08 -2.96 -0.26
CA PHE A 266 -1.18 -3.57 0.50
C PHE A 266 -0.67 -4.52 1.61
N ASP A 267 -1.59 -5.02 2.44
CA ASP A 267 -1.35 -5.95 3.57
C ASP A 267 -0.45 -5.41 4.69
N TYR A 268 -0.98 -4.41 5.39
CA TYR A 268 -0.29 -3.74 6.48
C TYR A 268 -0.36 -4.56 7.78
N GLY A 269 0.72 -5.27 8.08
CA GLY A 269 0.92 -5.94 9.37
C GLY A 269 1.80 -5.11 10.32
N PRO A 270 3.08 -5.46 10.50
CA PRO A 270 3.98 -4.79 11.42
C PRO A 270 4.65 -3.56 10.80
N TRP A 271 3.89 -2.70 10.12
CA TRP A 271 4.43 -1.50 9.46
C TRP A 271 4.83 -0.40 10.45
N ARG A 272 5.70 0.52 10.02
CA ARG A 272 6.11 1.72 10.77
C ARG A 272 6.43 2.89 9.83
N PHE A 273 6.27 4.12 10.32
CA PHE A 273 6.89 5.30 9.72
C PHE A 273 8.16 5.67 10.47
N LEU A 274 9.13 6.23 9.75
CA LEU A 274 10.40 6.67 10.31
C LEU A 274 10.24 7.89 11.22
N PRO A 275 10.71 7.83 12.48
CA PRO A 275 10.85 9.04 13.30
C PRO A 275 11.98 9.93 12.78
N ARG A 276 13.09 9.33 12.33
CA ARG A 276 14.29 10.01 11.81
C ARG A 276 14.87 9.22 10.63
N SER A 277 15.76 9.83 9.86
CA SER A 277 16.48 9.15 8.79
C SER A 277 17.41 8.08 9.35
N GLU A 278 16.97 6.81 9.31
CA GLU A 278 17.71 5.68 9.82
C GLU A 278 17.59 4.49 8.85
N PRO A 279 18.57 4.28 7.96
CA PRO A 279 18.51 3.22 6.94
C PRO A 279 18.30 1.80 7.50
N GLY A 280 18.81 1.54 8.70
CA GLY A 280 18.69 0.25 9.39
C GLY A 280 17.37 0.04 10.15
N PHE A 281 16.46 1.03 10.15
CA PHE A 281 15.24 0.95 10.94
C PHE A 281 14.31 -0.17 10.44
N THR A 282 13.91 -1.06 11.35
CA THR A 282 12.98 -2.17 11.08
C THR A 282 11.61 -1.89 11.70
N ALA A 283 10.57 -2.40 11.05
CA ALA A 283 9.20 -2.22 11.51
C ALA A 283 8.68 -3.39 12.35
N ALA A 284 9.14 -4.60 12.02
CA ALA A 284 8.79 -5.83 12.67
C ALA A 284 9.81 -6.21 13.74
N TYR A 285 9.34 -6.48 14.95
CA TYR A 285 10.19 -6.90 16.08
C TYR A 285 10.92 -8.22 15.82
N PHE A 286 10.41 -9.06 14.92
CA PHE A 286 11.00 -10.35 14.56
C PHE A 286 12.02 -10.26 13.41
N ASP A 287 12.19 -9.09 12.78
CA ASP A 287 13.18 -8.91 11.71
C ASP A 287 14.56 -8.56 12.29
N GLU A 288 15.14 -9.50 13.04
CA GLU A 288 16.42 -9.34 13.74
C GLU A 288 17.60 -9.12 12.77
N MET A 289 17.49 -9.62 11.55
CA MET A 289 18.51 -9.52 10.50
C MET A 289 18.36 -8.27 9.62
N GLY A 290 17.33 -7.45 9.87
CA GLY A 290 17.02 -6.27 9.06
C GLY A 290 16.79 -6.60 7.59
N LEU A 291 16.14 -7.73 7.30
CA LEU A 291 15.81 -8.16 5.94
C LEU A 291 14.98 -7.12 5.19
N TYR A 292 14.01 -6.54 5.90
CA TYR A 292 13.05 -5.57 5.39
C TYR A 292 13.19 -4.20 6.08
N ALA A 293 14.41 -3.86 6.53
CA ALA A 293 14.75 -2.54 7.02
C ALA A 293 14.50 -1.45 5.96
N PHE A 294 14.28 -0.21 6.39
CA PHE A 294 13.93 0.92 5.52
C PHE A 294 14.82 1.02 4.26
N GLY A 295 16.13 1.08 4.45
CA GLY A 295 17.10 1.22 3.35
C GLY A 295 17.19 0.01 2.42
N ARG A 296 16.62 -1.13 2.79
CA ARG A 296 16.67 -2.39 2.04
C ARG A 296 15.40 -2.72 1.28
N GLN A 297 14.32 -1.95 1.44
CA GLN A 297 13.08 -2.18 0.70
C GLN A 297 13.27 -2.16 -0.82
N PRO A 298 14.08 -1.26 -1.43
CA PRO A 298 14.34 -1.28 -2.87
C PRO A 298 15.07 -2.55 -3.33
N GLU A 299 16.02 -3.06 -2.53
CA GLU A 299 16.71 -4.34 -2.78
C GLU A 299 15.72 -5.51 -2.70
N ALA A 300 14.89 -5.55 -1.66
CA ALA A 300 13.87 -6.59 -1.48
C ALA A 300 12.86 -6.61 -2.64
N ALA A 301 12.43 -5.45 -3.12
CA ALA A 301 11.55 -5.33 -4.28
C ALA A 301 12.23 -5.83 -5.57
N SER A 302 13.51 -5.50 -5.80
CA SER A 302 14.29 -6.03 -6.92
C SER A 302 14.42 -7.56 -6.86
N TRP A 303 14.66 -8.11 -5.67
CA TRP A 303 14.76 -9.55 -5.46
C TRP A 303 13.41 -10.23 -5.74
N ASN A 304 12.30 -9.65 -5.29
CA ASN A 304 10.96 -10.14 -5.57
C ASN A 304 10.65 -10.15 -7.08
N LEU A 305 11.09 -9.12 -7.81
CA LEU A 305 10.98 -9.05 -9.28
C LEU A 305 11.81 -10.13 -9.97
N ALA A 306 13.00 -10.45 -9.46
CA ALA A 306 13.80 -11.57 -9.98
C ALA A 306 13.06 -12.91 -9.84
N GLN A 307 12.41 -13.14 -8.68
CA GLN A 307 11.59 -14.34 -8.49
C GLN A 307 10.37 -14.37 -9.43
N LEU A 308 9.78 -13.21 -9.73
CA LEU A 308 8.69 -13.12 -10.73
C LEU A 308 9.21 -13.38 -12.15
N GLY A 309 10.37 -12.81 -12.52
CA GLY A 309 11.00 -13.04 -13.83
C GLY A 309 11.28 -14.51 -14.09
N GLY A 310 11.72 -15.25 -13.06
CA GLY A 310 11.86 -16.71 -13.12
C GLY A 310 10.54 -17.47 -13.34
N CYS A 311 9.38 -16.85 -13.06
CA CYS A 311 8.09 -17.42 -13.44
C CYS A 311 7.77 -17.18 -14.92
N PHE A 312 8.11 -16.00 -15.44
CA PHE A 312 7.86 -15.61 -16.82
C PHE A 312 8.76 -16.37 -17.81
N SER A 313 9.92 -16.87 -17.38
CA SER A 313 10.83 -17.65 -18.24
C SER A 313 10.24 -18.99 -18.72
N LEU A 314 9.14 -19.47 -18.15
CA LEU A 314 8.40 -20.64 -18.66
C LEU A 314 7.61 -20.35 -19.94
N VAL A 315 7.42 -19.09 -20.29
CA VAL A 315 6.56 -18.65 -21.42
C VAL A 315 7.19 -17.56 -22.28
N CYS A 316 8.44 -17.18 -22.00
CA CYS A 316 9.17 -16.09 -22.64
C CYS A 316 10.67 -16.38 -22.55
N GLU A 317 11.42 -16.09 -23.60
CA GLU A 317 12.89 -16.12 -23.57
C GLU A 317 13.47 -15.24 -22.44
N THR A 318 14.63 -15.65 -21.89
CA THR A 318 15.20 -15.00 -20.68
C THR A 318 15.81 -13.64 -20.95
N ALA A 319 16.41 -13.42 -22.12
CA ALA A 319 17.11 -12.18 -22.46
C ALA A 319 16.26 -10.89 -22.27
N PRO A 320 15.00 -10.80 -22.76
CA PRO A 320 14.15 -9.64 -22.50
C PRO A 320 13.77 -9.49 -21.01
N LEU A 321 13.62 -10.59 -20.27
CA LEU A 321 13.32 -10.55 -18.84
C LEU A 321 14.51 -10.02 -18.03
N GLU A 322 15.73 -10.46 -18.36
CA GLU A 322 16.96 -9.95 -17.75
C GLU A 322 17.17 -8.45 -18.05
N ALA A 323 16.88 -8.03 -19.28
CA ALA A 323 16.95 -6.62 -19.66
C ALA A 323 15.96 -5.76 -18.85
N ALA A 324 14.70 -6.22 -18.72
CA ALA A 324 13.69 -5.56 -17.91
C ALA A 324 14.09 -5.50 -16.43
N LEU A 325 14.59 -6.60 -15.85
CA LEU A 325 15.05 -6.63 -14.46
C LEU A 325 16.23 -5.67 -14.24
N LYS A 326 17.18 -5.60 -15.18
CA LYS A 326 18.31 -4.67 -15.12
C LYS A 326 17.85 -3.20 -15.14
N ALA A 327 16.78 -2.89 -15.88
CA ALA A 327 16.21 -1.54 -15.95
C ALA A 327 15.57 -1.07 -14.62
N TYR A 328 15.33 -1.98 -13.66
CA TYR A 328 14.78 -1.63 -12.34
C TYR A 328 15.59 -0.54 -11.63
N GLY A 329 16.94 -0.61 -11.68
CA GLY A 329 17.80 0.33 -10.99
C GLY A 329 17.57 1.78 -11.43
N ASP A 330 17.61 2.02 -12.73
CA ASP A 330 17.34 3.36 -13.30
C ASP A 330 15.89 3.79 -13.09
N ALA A 331 14.93 2.87 -13.29
CA ALA A 331 13.51 3.16 -13.06
C ALA A 331 13.22 3.55 -11.59
N TYR A 332 13.89 2.91 -10.64
CA TYR A 332 13.78 3.23 -9.22
C TYR A 332 14.37 4.60 -8.91
N LEU A 333 15.55 4.93 -9.44
CA LEU A 333 16.16 6.25 -9.24
C LEU A 333 15.30 7.38 -9.80
N ASP A 334 14.73 7.19 -11.00
CA ASP A 334 13.82 8.17 -11.62
C ASP A 334 12.54 8.35 -10.80
N ALA A 335 11.97 7.24 -10.32
CA ALA A 335 10.79 7.29 -9.47
C ALA A 335 11.08 7.90 -8.09
N LEU A 336 12.23 7.62 -7.49
CA LEU A 336 12.67 8.17 -6.21
C LEU A 336 12.84 9.68 -6.34
N ARG A 337 13.51 10.13 -7.41
CA ARG A 337 13.61 11.53 -7.76
C ARG A 337 12.23 12.18 -7.85
N ALA A 338 11.32 11.62 -8.65
CA ALA A 338 9.98 12.18 -8.79
C ALA A 338 9.22 12.25 -7.45
N ALA A 339 9.28 11.19 -6.63
CA ALA A 339 8.57 11.12 -5.36
C ALA A 339 9.14 12.10 -4.31
N MET A 340 10.46 12.21 -4.20
CA MET A 340 11.12 13.12 -3.26
C MET A 340 10.88 14.58 -3.60
N PHE A 341 10.97 14.94 -4.89
CA PHE A 341 10.67 16.29 -5.35
C PHE A 341 9.19 16.65 -5.18
N ALA A 342 8.27 15.69 -5.37
CA ALA A 342 6.86 15.90 -5.07
C ALA A 342 6.62 16.15 -3.56
N ARG A 343 7.27 15.39 -2.68
CA ARG A 343 7.24 15.61 -1.21
C ARG A 343 7.79 16.98 -0.82
N LEU A 344 8.90 17.39 -1.44
CA LEU A 344 9.47 18.72 -1.28
C LEU A 344 8.64 19.81 -1.97
N GLY A 345 7.70 19.50 -2.85
CA GLY A 345 6.96 20.52 -3.61
C GLY A 345 7.90 21.38 -4.46
N LEU A 346 8.87 20.73 -5.12
CA LEU A 346 9.88 21.35 -5.96
C LEU A 346 9.79 20.76 -7.37
N ALA A 347 10.02 21.59 -8.39
CA ALA A 347 10.14 21.13 -9.76
C ALA A 347 11.53 20.48 -9.94
N PRO A 348 11.61 19.23 -10.41
CA PRO A 348 12.88 18.57 -10.58
C PRO A 348 13.61 19.15 -11.81
N GLY A 349 14.93 19.22 -11.75
CA GLY A 349 15.82 19.84 -12.74
C GLY A 349 16.53 18.82 -13.62
N ASP A 350 17.86 18.95 -13.75
CA ASP A 350 18.69 17.95 -14.41
C ASP A 350 18.77 16.65 -13.60
N ARG A 351 18.66 15.50 -14.26
CA ARG A 351 18.60 14.19 -13.59
C ARG A 351 19.83 13.94 -12.72
N THR A 352 21.03 14.21 -13.23
CA THR A 352 22.28 13.90 -12.51
C THR A 352 22.41 14.80 -11.30
N ALA A 353 22.22 16.11 -11.48
CA ALA A 353 22.27 17.07 -10.38
C ALA A 353 21.22 16.79 -9.29
N ASP A 354 20.00 16.40 -9.68
CA ASP A 354 18.94 16.05 -8.75
C ASP A 354 19.28 14.80 -7.92
N LEU A 355 19.88 13.77 -8.54
CA LEU A 355 20.29 12.56 -7.84
C LEU A 355 21.47 12.82 -6.88
N GLU A 356 22.44 13.64 -7.29
CA GLU A 356 23.54 14.11 -6.42
C GLU A 356 23.00 14.87 -5.21
N PHE A 357 22.02 15.76 -5.43
CA PHE A 357 21.34 16.48 -4.36
C PHE A 357 20.63 15.52 -3.39
N LEU A 358 19.85 14.56 -3.88
CA LEU A 358 19.14 13.62 -3.03
C LEU A 358 20.09 12.70 -2.24
N GLN A 359 21.21 12.29 -2.85
CA GLN A 359 22.24 11.52 -2.17
C GLN A 359 22.85 12.33 -1.02
N ALA A 360 23.25 13.58 -1.27
CA ALA A 360 23.78 14.47 -0.24
C ALA A 360 22.75 14.75 0.86
N LEU A 361 21.48 14.90 0.50
CA LEU A 361 20.38 15.09 1.43
C LEU A 361 20.22 13.89 2.37
N PHE A 362 20.15 12.65 1.85
CA PHE A 362 19.99 11.47 2.70
C PHE A 362 21.20 11.22 3.60
N ALA A 363 22.41 11.48 3.10
CA ALA A 363 23.63 11.40 3.90
C ALA A 363 23.55 12.35 5.10
N TRP A 364 23.25 13.64 4.84
CA TRP A 364 23.11 14.63 5.89
C TRP A 364 21.97 14.31 6.87
N MET A 365 20.78 13.94 6.36
CA MET A 365 19.64 13.62 7.23
C MET A 365 19.97 12.47 8.20
N THR A 366 20.73 11.47 7.71
CA THR A 366 21.16 10.33 8.52
C THR A 366 22.21 10.73 9.55
N GLU A 367 23.24 11.47 9.15
CA GLU A 367 24.30 11.93 10.05
C GLU A 367 23.79 12.89 11.12
N ALA A 368 22.91 13.83 10.74
CA ALA A 368 22.33 14.81 11.65
C ALA A 368 21.19 14.23 12.51
N GLY A 369 20.70 13.02 12.21
CA GLY A 369 19.54 12.44 12.87
C GLY A 369 18.24 13.23 12.64
N ALA A 370 18.10 13.84 11.46
CA ALA A 370 16.96 14.69 11.14
C ALA A 370 15.64 13.90 11.11
N GLY A 371 14.58 14.51 11.64
CA GLY A 371 13.24 13.94 11.61
C GLY A 371 12.73 13.80 10.17
N TRP A 372 12.29 12.60 9.79
CA TRP A 372 11.98 12.31 8.38
C TRP A 372 10.85 13.20 7.85
N ALA A 373 9.66 13.10 8.46
CA ALA A 373 8.51 13.91 8.07
C ALA A 373 8.75 15.41 8.28
N GLN A 374 9.42 15.78 9.37
CA GLN A 374 9.70 17.17 9.72
C GLN A 374 10.55 17.87 8.66
N PHE A 375 11.57 17.22 8.11
CA PHE A 375 12.41 17.83 7.07
C PHE A 375 11.60 18.22 5.83
N PHE A 376 10.79 17.30 5.30
CA PHE A 376 9.96 17.57 4.13
C PHE A 376 8.88 18.62 4.42
N PHE A 377 8.37 18.69 5.65
CA PHE A 377 7.44 19.72 6.08
C PHE A 377 8.11 21.11 6.11
N ASP A 378 9.27 21.22 6.73
CA ASP A 378 10.00 22.48 6.89
C ASP A 378 10.43 23.05 5.54
N TRP A 379 10.97 22.20 4.67
CA TRP A 379 11.57 22.61 3.39
C TRP A 379 10.65 22.45 2.18
N ARG A 380 9.35 22.19 2.39
CA ARG A 380 8.38 22.17 1.29
C ARG A 380 8.39 23.50 0.55
N CYS A 381 8.43 23.50 -0.79
CA CYS A 381 8.56 24.66 -1.65
C CYS A 381 9.85 25.48 -1.42
N GLY A 382 10.90 24.84 -0.88
CA GLY A 382 12.25 25.39 -0.80
C GLY A 382 12.32 26.76 -0.13
N ALA A 383 12.86 27.76 -0.84
CA ALA A 383 13.08 29.11 -0.34
C ALA A 383 11.82 29.77 0.24
N ALA A 384 10.63 29.45 -0.29
CA ALA A 384 9.35 29.98 0.21
C ALA A 384 9.07 29.60 1.68
N SER A 385 9.72 28.54 2.19
CA SER A 385 9.54 28.06 3.56
C SER A 385 10.74 28.32 4.47
N ALA A 386 11.74 29.08 4.03
CA ALA A 386 12.96 29.34 4.80
C ALA A 386 12.67 29.96 6.19
N ALA A 387 11.69 30.86 6.28
CA ALA A 387 11.25 31.44 7.55
C ALA A 387 10.64 30.38 8.49
N ARG A 388 9.72 29.55 7.97
CA ARG A 388 9.13 28.44 8.73
C ARG A 388 10.20 27.44 9.19
N ALA A 389 11.13 27.09 8.32
CA ALA A 389 12.22 26.17 8.66
C ALA A 389 13.11 26.72 9.80
N ALA A 390 13.26 28.04 9.92
CA ALA A 390 14.01 28.67 11.01
C ALA A 390 13.29 28.59 12.37
N GLU A 391 11.98 28.40 12.38
CA GLU A 391 11.14 28.25 13.58
C GLU A 391 10.86 26.77 13.92
N SER A 392 11.39 25.85 13.12
CA SER A 392 11.20 24.41 13.29
C SER A 392 11.76 23.90 14.63
N PRO A 393 11.13 22.88 15.24
CA PRO A 393 11.72 22.15 16.37
C PRO A 393 13.13 21.60 16.11
N GLN A 394 13.51 21.41 14.83
CA GLN A 394 14.85 20.97 14.45
C GLN A 394 15.69 22.06 13.76
N ALA A 395 15.36 23.33 13.94
CA ALA A 395 16.06 24.48 13.32
C ALA A 395 17.56 24.53 13.64
N ALA A 396 17.99 24.03 14.80
CA ALA A 396 19.40 23.91 15.16
C ALA A 396 20.20 23.07 14.15
N LEU A 397 19.61 22.04 13.56
CA LEU A 397 20.24 21.22 12.53
C LEU A 397 20.50 22.05 11.26
N TYR A 398 19.57 22.95 10.90
CA TYR A 398 19.66 23.80 9.71
C TYR A 398 20.62 24.98 9.85
N ALA A 399 21.06 25.29 11.07
CA ALA A 399 22.03 26.34 11.35
C ALA A 399 23.49 25.86 11.26
N THR A 400 23.70 24.54 11.16
CA THR A 400 25.04 23.94 11.06
C THR A 400 25.71 24.25 9.72
N ASP A 401 27.05 24.28 9.72
CA ASP A 401 27.83 24.42 8.48
C ASP A 401 27.56 23.28 7.49
N ALA A 402 27.32 22.07 8.00
CA ALA A 402 27.01 20.89 7.21
C ALA A 402 25.73 21.05 6.37
N PHE A 403 24.76 21.84 6.81
CA PHE A 403 23.51 22.06 6.07
C PHE A 403 23.59 23.17 5.01
N LYS A 404 24.58 24.08 5.08
CA LYS A 404 24.69 25.23 4.17
C LYS A 404 24.68 24.85 2.68
N PRO A 405 25.40 23.81 2.22
CA PRO A 405 25.35 23.38 0.82
C PRO A 405 23.96 22.89 0.40
N LEU A 406 23.27 22.15 1.28
CA LEU A 406 21.93 21.63 1.02
C LEU A 406 20.89 22.75 0.96
N ARG A 407 20.95 23.72 1.87
CA ARG A 407 20.11 24.93 1.80
C ARG A 407 20.27 25.61 0.44
N THR A 408 21.52 25.85 0.05
CA THR A 408 21.84 26.49 -1.24
C THR A 408 21.29 25.68 -2.42
N ALA A 409 21.31 24.36 -2.36
CA ALA A 409 20.74 23.49 -3.39
C ALA A 409 19.20 23.55 -3.41
N ILE A 410 18.55 23.42 -2.25
CA ILE A 410 17.08 23.45 -2.10
C ILE A 410 16.50 24.78 -2.63
N GLU A 411 17.15 25.90 -2.31
CA GLU A 411 16.69 27.24 -2.68
C GLU A 411 16.82 27.54 -4.19
N ARG A 412 17.55 26.72 -4.95
CA ARG A 412 17.67 26.86 -6.42
C ARG A 412 16.47 26.30 -7.17
N TYR A 413 15.74 25.36 -6.57
CA TYR A 413 14.62 24.72 -7.25
C TYR A 413 13.37 25.61 -7.25
N ALA A 414 12.65 25.60 -8.36
CA ALA A 414 11.37 26.31 -8.46
C ALA A 414 10.32 25.61 -7.59
N PRO A 415 9.55 26.35 -6.77
CA PRO A 415 8.48 25.76 -5.98
C PRO A 415 7.31 25.32 -6.86
N VAL A 416 6.67 24.21 -6.50
CA VAL A 416 5.47 23.68 -7.13
C VAL A 416 4.30 23.87 -6.18
N ARG A 417 3.28 24.58 -6.66
CA ARG A 417 2.07 24.96 -5.90
C ARG A 417 2.37 25.64 -4.56
N PRO A 418 3.20 26.71 -4.51
CA PRO A 418 3.51 27.42 -3.27
C PRO A 418 2.27 28.00 -2.58
N GLU A 419 1.18 28.24 -3.31
CA GLU A 419 -0.11 28.66 -2.76
C GLU A 419 -0.69 27.66 -1.73
N HIS A 420 -0.30 26.39 -1.78
CA HIS A 420 -0.67 25.39 -0.77
C HIS A 420 -0.10 25.70 0.62
N LEU A 421 1.01 26.46 0.70
CA LEU A 421 1.60 26.86 1.99
C LEU A 421 0.69 27.78 2.80
N ALA A 422 -0.32 28.40 2.18
CA ALA A 422 -1.34 29.18 2.88
C ALA A 422 -2.30 28.31 3.71
N ASN A 423 -2.28 26.98 3.53
CA ASN A 423 -3.08 26.08 4.35
C ASN A 423 -2.63 26.15 5.83
N PRO A 424 -3.55 26.30 6.81
CA PRO A 424 -3.21 26.43 8.22
C PRO A 424 -2.35 25.29 8.81
N LEU A 425 -2.38 24.10 8.21
CA LEU A 425 -1.53 22.98 8.65
C LEU A 425 -0.04 23.30 8.53
N PHE A 426 0.36 24.13 7.56
CA PHE A 426 1.75 24.59 7.44
C PHE A 426 2.15 25.65 8.48
N GLY A 427 1.20 26.18 9.25
CA GLY A 427 1.49 27.07 10.39
C GLY A 427 1.79 26.32 11.69
N ARG A 428 1.73 24.99 11.70
CA ARG A 428 2.05 24.16 12.86
C ARG A 428 3.56 23.96 13.01
N ALA A 429 4.01 23.70 14.23
CA ALA A 429 5.41 23.36 14.49
C ALA A 429 5.81 21.98 13.96
N ARG A 430 4.85 21.03 13.88
CA ARG A 430 5.07 19.66 13.44
C ARG A 430 4.06 19.26 12.37
N PRO A 431 4.48 18.46 11.36
CA PRO A 431 3.53 17.87 10.43
C PRO A 431 2.66 16.81 11.11
N PRO A 432 1.47 16.53 10.57
CA PRO A 432 0.81 15.25 10.81
C PRO A 432 1.75 14.09 10.45
N ASP A 433 2.04 13.22 11.42
CA ASP A 433 2.79 11.98 11.24
C ASP A 433 1.93 10.74 11.57
N MET A 434 2.54 9.58 11.71
CA MET A 434 1.87 8.34 12.13
C MET A 434 2.89 7.44 12.82
N LEU A 435 3.61 8.01 13.78
CA LEU A 435 4.64 7.28 14.55
C LEU A 435 4.00 6.25 15.48
N ILE A 436 4.78 5.24 15.87
CA ILE A 436 4.23 4.10 16.62
C ILE A 436 3.58 4.50 17.94
N ASP A 437 4.17 5.44 18.69
CA ASP A 437 3.63 5.87 19.98
C ASP A 437 2.24 6.51 19.82
N GLU A 438 2.01 7.21 18.72
CA GLU A 438 0.69 7.78 18.40
C GLU A 438 -0.32 6.67 18.05
N VAL A 439 0.09 5.69 17.23
CA VAL A 439 -0.75 4.54 16.86
C VAL A 439 -1.16 3.73 18.10
N GLU A 440 -0.21 3.49 19.01
CA GLU A 440 -0.47 2.76 20.25
C GLU A 440 -1.33 3.59 21.21
N ALA A 441 -1.12 4.90 21.32
CA ALA A 441 -1.98 5.77 22.12
C ALA A 441 -3.44 5.80 21.62
N ILE A 442 -3.65 5.85 20.29
CA ILE A 442 -4.98 5.72 19.68
C ILE A 442 -5.59 4.36 20.03
N TRP A 443 -4.82 3.29 19.88
CA TRP A 443 -5.30 1.95 20.20
C TRP A 443 -5.62 1.77 21.68
N ASP A 444 -4.80 2.30 22.59
CA ASP A 444 -5.00 2.20 24.04
C ASP A 444 -6.30 2.89 24.47
N ALA A 445 -6.65 4.02 23.86
CA ALA A 445 -7.94 4.68 24.08
C ALA A 445 -9.13 3.78 23.67
N ILE A 446 -9.05 3.17 22.49
CA ILE A 446 -10.08 2.23 21.98
C ILE A 446 -10.16 0.98 22.86
N ALA A 447 -9.02 0.40 23.23
CA ALA A 447 -8.95 -0.86 23.97
C ALA A 447 -9.45 -0.69 25.41
N ALA A 448 -9.06 0.40 26.08
CA ALA A 448 -9.37 0.61 27.49
C ALA A 448 -10.76 1.23 27.73
N ARG A 449 -11.23 2.09 26.81
CA ARG A 449 -12.43 2.91 27.03
C ARG A 449 -13.46 2.86 25.89
N ASP A 450 -13.20 2.09 24.82
CA ASP A 450 -13.96 2.15 23.55
C ASP A 450 -14.11 3.59 23.03
N ASP A 451 -13.09 4.42 23.26
CA ASP A 451 -13.05 5.81 22.82
C ASP A 451 -12.38 5.90 21.44
N TRP A 452 -13.18 6.25 20.43
CA TRP A 452 -12.77 6.33 19.03
C TRP A 452 -12.39 7.74 18.58
N SER A 453 -12.53 8.75 19.46
CA SER A 453 -12.30 10.16 19.11
C SER A 453 -10.91 10.39 18.51
N ALA A 454 -9.86 9.87 19.15
CA ALA A 454 -8.49 9.99 18.68
C ALA A 454 -8.25 9.33 17.31
N PHE A 455 -8.93 8.22 17.02
CA PHE A 455 -8.87 7.59 15.70
C PHE A 455 -9.58 8.43 14.64
N GLU A 456 -10.78 8.90 14.93
CA GLU A 456 -11.58 9.74 14.02
C GLU A 456 -10.87 11.06 13.70
N ASP A 457 -10.34 11.74 14.73
CA ASP A 457 -9.56 12.96 14.62
C ASP A 457 -8.30 12.72 13.78
N LYS A 458 -7.61 11.58 13.98
CA LYS A 458 -6.42 11.26 13.22
C LYS A 458 -6.73 11.03 11.74
N ILE A 459 -7.80 10.30 11.43
CA ILE A 459 -8.24 10.09 10.04
C ILE A 459 -8.59 11.43 9.38
N ALA A 460 -9.30 12.31 10.08
CA ALA A 460 -9.63 13.64 9.58
C ALA A 460 -8.39 14.50 9.33
N GLU A 461 -7.43 14.50 10.27
CA GLU A 461 -6.15 15.20 10.15
C GLU A 461 -5.36 14.71 8.94
N VAL A 462 -5.20 13.39 8.78
CA VAL A 462 -4.45 12.78 7.67
C VAL A 462 -5.10 13.12 6.33
N ARG A 463 -6.43 13.13 6.23
CA ARG A 463 -7.13 13.53 5.00
C ARG A 463 -6.96 15.01 4.69
N ALA A 464 -7.07 15.88 5.69
CA ALA A 464 -6.80 17.30 5.52
C ALA A 464 -5.35 17.56 5.09
N TRP A 465 -4.41 16.76 5.64
CA TRP A 465 -3.01 16.80 5.26
C TRP A 465 -2.77 16.37 3.81
N GLY A 466 -3.39 15.27 3.38
CA GLY A 466 -3.35 14.83 1.99
C GLY A 466 -3.87 15.90 1.02
N ALA A 467 -4.94 16.60 1.38
CA ALA A 467 -5.48 17.72 0.60
C ALA A 467 -4.52 18.92 0.56
N ALA A 468 -3.91 19.28 1.70
CA ALA A 468 -2.92 20.36 1.78
C ALA A 468 -1.65 20.04 0.96
N LEU A 469 -1.21 18.78 0.96
CA LEU A 469 -0.08 18.32 0.15
C LEU A 469 -0.42 18.27 -1.34
N GLY A 470 -1.64 17.83 -1.69
CA GLY A 470 -2.08 17.67 -3.07
C GLY A 470 -1.35 16.55 -3.82
N LEU A 471 -0.91 15.50 -3.11
CA LEU A 471 -0.15 14.37 -3.64
C LEU A 471 -1.01 13.13 -3.95
N ALA A 472 -2.15 12.99 -3.29
CA ALA A 472 -3.08 11.88 -3.53
C ALA A 472 -3.63 11.94 -4.97
N ARG A 473 -3.71 10.78 -5.63
CA ARG A 473 -4.19 10.64 -7.01
C ARG A 473 -5.67 10.30 -7.10
#